data_AF-A0A7C5I3K8-F1
#
_entry.id   AF-A0A7C5I3K8-F1
#
_cell.length_a   1.000
_cell.length_b   1.000
_cell.length_c   1.000
_cell.angle_alpha   90.00
_cell.angle_beta   90.00
_cell.angle_gamma   90.00
#
_symmetry.space_group_name_H-M   'P 1'
#
loop_
_entity.id
_entity.type
_entity.pdbx_description
1 polymer ?
#
loop_
_entity_poly.entity_id
_entity_poly.type
_entity_poly.pdbx_seq_one_letter_code
_entity_poly.pdbx_strand_id
1 'polypeptide(L)'
;MDDLVKRIKEKRKAIVITITKREAEKMADYLNENDIKTEYMHSETNTEERVEIIKNLRSGKIDCVVGINLLREGLDLPEVPLVAILHADKKGFLRTDTSLIQIMGRVSRNVEGEVILYAEKTTDPMKKAMREVERRRRIQEEFNKKHGITPETIKKKVYSGLAEKKISKKEEKILKLKEELKNAFEELDFVKAVEIREKIIDLERK
;
A
#
# COMPACT_ATOMS: atom_id res chain seq x y z
N MET A 1 -14.81 -9.36 -17.97
CA MET A 1 -13.82 -9.66 -16.90
C MET A 1 -12.48 -10.05 -17.51
N ASP A 2 -12.46 -10.69 -18.67
CA ASP A 2 -11.24 -11.05 -19.41
C ASP A 2 -10.30 -9.87 -19.69
N ASP A 3 -10.85 -8.69 -20.03
CA ASP A 3 -10.06 -7.46 -20.18
C ASP A 3 -9.32 -7.09 -18.89
N LEU A 4 -9.99 -7.19 -17.72
CA LEU A 4 -9.36 -6.92 -16.43
C LEU A 4 -8.19 -7.87 -16.17
N VAL A 5 -8.40 -9.18 -16.38
CA VAL A 5 -7.36 -10.21 -16.22
C VAL A 5 -6.15 -9.89 -17.10
N LYS A 6 -6.38 -9.56 -18.38
CA LYS A 6 -5.33 -9.17 -19.32
C LYS A 6 -4.55 -7.95 -18.82
N ARG A 7 -5.25 -6.89 -18.42
CA ARG A 7 -4.64 -5.65 -17.92
C ARG A 7 -3.80 -5.88 -16.67
N ILE A 8 -4.28 -6.70 -15.73
CA ILE A 8 -3.52 -7.02 -14.52
C ILE A 8 -2.25 -7.80 -14.87
N LYS A 9 -2.32 -8.79 -15.78
CA LYS A 9 -1.14 -9.54 -16.24
C LYS A 9 -0.11 -8.65 -16.92
N GLU A 10 -0.53 -7.68 -17.72
CA GLU A 10 0.36 -6.70 -18.37
C GLU A 10 1.03 -5.77 -17.35
N LYS A 11 0.24 -5.25 -16.39
CA LYS A 11 0.66 -4.24 -15.41
C LYS A 11 1.38 -4.82 -14.20
N ARG A 12 1.31 -6.14 -13.99
CA ARG A 12 1.88 -6.94 -12.88
C ARG A 12 1.38 -6.61 -11.48
N LYS A 13 0.96 -5.37 -11.21
CA LYS A 13 0.40 -4.96 -9.92
C LYS A 13 -0.87 -4.16 -10.12
N ALA A 14 -1.92 -4.54 -9.38
CA ALA A 14 -3.21 -3.88 -9.49
C ALA A 14 -3.94 -3.76 -8.15
N ILE A 15 -4.81 -2.78 -8.09
CA ILE A 15 -5.83 -2.64 -7.06
C ILE A 15 -7.20 -2.70 -7.74
N VAL A 16 -8.07 -3.57 -7.25
CA VAL A 16 -9.45 -3.69 -7.74
C VAL A 16 -10.40 -3.24 -6.65
N ILE A 17 -11.30 -2.32 -6.98
CA ILE A 17 -12.27 -1.75 -6.04
C ILE A 17 -13.67 -2.25 -6.37
N THR A 18 -14.28 -2.97 -5.45
CA THR A 18 -15.67 -3.48 -5.52
C THR A 18 -16.63 -2.63 -4.69
N ILE A 19 -17.88 -3.08 -4.53
CA ILE A 19 -18.89 -2.41 -3.68
C ILE A 19 -19.10 -3.18 -2.38
N THR A 20 -19.15 -4.51 -2.44
CA THR A 20 -19.46 -5.34 -1.28
C THR A 20 -18.31 -6.29 -0.90
N LYS A 21 -18.31 -6.75 0.36
CA LYS A 21 -17.35 -7.74 0.87
C LYS A 21 -17.41 -9.03 0.06
N ARG A 22 -18.63 -9.52 -0.19
CA ARG A 22 -18.87 -10.74 -0.97
C ARG A 22 -18.37 -10.63 -2.41
N GLU A 23 -18.48 -9.45 -3.03
CA GLU A 23 -17.90 -9.23 -4.36
C GLU A 23 -16.37 -9.19 -4.31
N ALA A 24 -15.79 -8.62 -3.25
CA ALA A 24 -14.32 -8.61 -3.09
C ALA A 24 -13.76 -10.04 -2.97
N GLU A 25 -14.39 -10.87 -2.13
CA GLU A 25 -14.05 -12.29 -1.97
C GLU A 25 -14.14 -13.04 -3.30
N LYS A 26 -15.33 -13.01 -3.94
CA LYS A 26 -15.53 -13.70 -5.23
C LYS A 26 -14.59 -13.22 -6.33
N MET A 27 -14.25 -11.94 -6.33
CA MET A 27 -13.33 -11.38 -7.31
C MET A 27 -11.90 -11.86 -7.07
N ALA A 28 -11.47 -11.94 -5.81
CA ALA A 28 -10.18 -12.50 -5.48
C ALA A 28 -10.09 -13.97 -5.88
N ASP A 29 -11.12 -14.76 -5.60
CA ASP A 29 -11.20 -16.17 -6.03
C ASP A 29 -11.10 -16.28 -7.57
N TYR A 30 -11.92 -15.52 -8.29
CA TYR A 30 -11.89 -15.49 -9.76
C TYR A 30 -10.52 -15.10 -10.32
N LEU A 31 -9.85 -14.11 -9.75
CA LEU A 31 -8.52 -13.68 -10.20
C LEU A 31 -7.46 -14.76 -9.90
N ASN A 32 -7.55 -15.42 -8.75
CA ASN A 32 -6.67 -16.55 -8.42
C ASN A 32 -6.87 -17.74 -9.37
N GLU A 33 -8.11 -18.07 -9.74
CA GLU A 33 -8.43 -19.09 -10.76
C GLU A 33 -7.87 -18.74 -12.15
N ASN A 34 -7.55 -17.47 -12.39
CA ASN A 34 -6.97 -16.95 -13.63
C ASN A 34 -5.45 -16.68 -13.53
N ASP A 35 -4.76 -17.32 -12.58
CA ASP A 35 -3.32 -17.22 -12.33
C ASP A 35 -2.85 -15.80 -11.93
N ILE A 36 -3.68 -15.03 -11.23
CA ILE A 36 -3.31 -13.74 -10.66
C ILE A 36 -3.34 -13.89 -9.15
N LYS A 37 -2.16 -13.82 -8.51
CA LYS A 37 -2.06 -13.97 -7.06
C LYS A 37 -2.76 -12.81 -6.38
N THR A 38 -3.89 -13.08 -5.73
CA THR A 38 -4.80 -12.06 -5.27
C THR A 38 -5.23 -12.28 -3.83
N GLU A 39 -5.12 -11.24 -3.01
CA GLU A 39 -5.71 -11.19 -1.67
C GLU A 39 -6.82 -10.11 -1.64
N TYR A 40 -7.74 -10.18 -0.68
CA TYR A 40 -8.80 -9.19 -0.52
C TYR A 40 -8.79 -8.52 0.85
N MET A 41 -9.30 -7.29 0.91
CA MET A 41 -9.41 -6.49 2.15
C MET A 41 -10.79 -5.85 2.27
N HIS A 42 -11.34 -5.87 3.48
CA HIS A 42 -12.59 -5.19 3.82
C HIS A 42 -12.49 -4.47 5.17
N SER A 43 -13.59 -3.87 5.61
CA SER A 43 -13.65 -3.05 6.82
C SER A 43 -13.34 -3.80 8.12
N GLU A 44 -13.51 -5.12 8.16
CA GLU A 44 -13.30 -5.95 9.36
C GLU A 44 -11.95 -6.68 9.34
N THR A 45 -11.20 -6.63 8.23
CA THR A 45 -9.80 -7.07 8.19
C THR A 45 -9.05 -6.40 9.34
N ASN A 46 -8.27 -7.14 10.11
CA ASN A 46 -7.57 -6.53 11.25
C ASN A 46 -6.36 -5.70 10.77
N THR A 47 -5.80 -4.87 11.64
CA THR A 47 -4.69 -3.98 11.24
C THR A 47 -3.43 -4.74 10.80
N GLU A 48 -3.13 -5.87 11.45
CA GLU A 48 -1.94 -6.67 11.16
C GLU A 48 -2.03 -7.34 9.79
N GLU A 49 -3.17 -7.95 9.49
CA GLU A 49 -3.50 -8.57 8.21
C GLU A 49 -3.47 -7.57 7.06
N ARG A 50 -4.02 -6.35 7.27
CA ARG A 50 -3.90 -5.26 6.29
C ARG A 50 -2.45 -4.92 5.98
N VAL A 51 -1.61 -4.77 7.01
CA VAL A 51 -0.19 -4.46 6.83
C VAL A 51 0.50 -5.58 6.05
N GLU A 52 0.16 -6.84 6.32
CA GLU A 52 0.71 -8.00 5.63
C GLU A 52 0.30 -8.07 4.17
N ILE A 53 -0.98 -7.91 3.83
CA ILE A 53 -1.49 -7.89 2.44
C ILE A 53 -0.76 -6.82 1.63
N ILE A 54 -0.62 -5.63 2.19
CA ILE A 54 0.04 -4.51 1.53
C ILE A 54 1.55 -4.78 1.35
N LYS A 55 2.19 -5.38 2.34
CA LYS A 55 3.59 -5.83 2.24
C LYS A 55 3.74 -6.91 1.16
N ASN A 56 2.80 -7.85 1.06
CA ASN A 56 2.79 -8.89 0.03
C ASN A 56 2.67 -8.26 -1.37
N LEU A 57 1.79 -7.28 -1.56
CA LEU A 57 1.64 -6.56 -2.83
C LEU A 57 2.91 -5.78 -3.18
N ARG A 58 3.51 -5.08 -2.21
CA ARG A 58 4.76 -4.33 -2.44
C ARG A 58 5.94 -5.23 -2.76
N SER A 59 6.08 -6.37 -2.08
CA SER A 59 7.13 -7.36 -2.34
C SER A 59 6.91 -8.16 -3.63
N GLY A 60 5.70 -8.12 -4.21
CA GLY A 60 5.35 -8.93 -5.39
C GLY A 60 5.06 -10.39 -5.06
N LYS A 61 4.79 -10.71 -3.80
CA LYS A 61 4.23 -12.02 -3.41
C LYS A 61 2.83 -12.21 -4.00
N ILE A 62 2.07 -11.12 -4.05
CA ILE A 62 0.79 -11.02 -4.75
C ILE A 62 0.85 -9.93 -5.81
N ASP A 63 0.02 -10.09 -6.82
CA ASP A 63 -0.09 -9.22 -7.98
C ASP A 63 -1.29 -8.28 -7.85
N CYS A 64 -2.32 -8.67 -7.09
CA CYS A 64 -3.54 -7.88 -6.97
C CYS A 64 -4.08 -7.85 -5.54
N VAL A 65 -4.65 -6.70 -5.16
CA VAL A 65 -5.50 -6.58 -3.96
C VAL A 65 -6.89 -6.13 -4.36
N VAL A 66 -7.91 -6.86 -3.91
CA VAL A 66 -9.31 -6.47 -4.09
C VAL A 66 -9.85 -5.87 -2.80
N GLY A 67 -10.56 -4.75 -2.86
CA GLY A 67 -11.21 -4.22 -1.66
C GLY A 67 -12.38 -3.30 -1.94
N ILE A 68 -13.10 -2.93 -0.88
CA ILE A 68 -14.26 -2.04 -1.00
C ILE A 68 -13.79 -0.58 -0.95
N ASN A 69 -13.05 -0.22 0.10
CA ASN A 69 -12.57 1.13 0.31
C ASN A 69 -11.12 1.11 0.79
N LEU A 70 -10.21 1.22 -0.16
CA LEU A 70 -8.77 1.23 0.07
C LEU A 70 -8.23 2.66 0.27
N LEU A 71 -9.13 3.63 0.51
CA LEU A 71 -8.79 5.05 0.61
C LEU A 71 -8.41 5.46 2.04
N ARG A 72 -8.81 4.68 3.05
CA ARG A 72 -8.65 5.07 4.45
C ARG A 72 -7.30 4.69 5.02
N GLU A 73 -6.60 3.71 4.47
CA GLU A 73 -5.39 3.16 5.09
C GLU A 73 -4.12 3.98 4.80
N GLY A 74 -4.23 5.15 4.17
CA GLY A 74 -3.05 5.92 3.78
C GLY A 74 -2.19 5.18 2.74
N LEU A 75 -2.82 4.30 1.94
CA LEU A 75 -2.17 3.53 0.89
C LEU A 75 -1.50 4.47 -0.09
N ASP A 76 -0.18 4.47 -0.01
CA ASP A 76 0.73 5.15 -0.91
C ASP A 76 1.62 4.07 -1.49
N LEU A 77 1.21 3.59 -2.67
CA LEU A 77 1.82 2.46 -3.37
C LEU A 77 2.29 2.93 -4.75
N PRO A 78 3.45 3.61 -4.83
CA PRO A 78 4.05 4.00 -6.11
C PRO A 78 4.30 2.79 -7.04
N GLU A 79 4.37 1.59 -6.47
CA GLU A 79 4.59 0.35 -7.19
C GLU A 79 3.34 -0.18 -7.91
N VAL A 80 2.16 0.41 -7.70
CA VAL A 80 0.90 -0.02 -8.32
C VAL A 80 0.57 0.86 -9.54
N PRO A 81 0.72 0.35 -10.78
CA PRO A 81 0.39 1.10 -11.99
C PRO A 81 -1.09 1.00 -12.40
N LEU A 82 -1.90 0.13 -11.80
CA LEU A 82 -3.29 -0.07 -12.21
C LEU A 82 -4.27 0.00 -11.03
N VAL A 83 -5.30 0.84 -11.16
CA VAL A 83 -6.52 0.76 -10.35
C VAL A 83 -7.72 0.47 -11.24
N ALA A 84 -8.48 -0.57 -10.92
CA ALA A 84 -9.75 -0.88 -11.55
C ALA A 84 -10.90 -0.62 -10.57
N ILE A 85 -11.87 0.20 -10.96
CA ILE A 85 -13.07 0.47 -10.17
C ILE A 85 -14.25 -0.26 -10.82
N LEU A 86 -14.72 -1.31 -10.17
CA LEU A 86 -15.89 -2.06 -10.62
C LEU A 86 -17.18 -1.34 -10.25
N HIS A 87 -18.20 -1.48 -11.10
CA HIS A 87 -19.51 -0.88 -10.89
C HIS A 87 -19.43 0.64 -10.64
N ALA A 88 -18.61 1.33 -11.44
CA ALA A 88 -18.32 2.76 -11.28
C ALA A 88 -19.57 3.66 -11.49
N ASP A 89 -20.62 3.13 -12.13
CA ASP A 89 -21.89 3.79 -12.39
C ASP A 89 -22.91 3.66 -11.26
N LYS A 90 -22.68 2.79 -10.28
CA LYS A 90 -23.63 2.59 -9.18
C LYS A 90 -23.54 3.73 -8.18
N LYS A 91 -24.69 4.07 -7.58
CA LYS A 91 -24.75 5.10 -6.54
C LYS A 91 -24.15 4.57 -5.24
N GLY A 92 -23.41 5.42 -4.54
CA GLY A 92 -22.85 5.08 -3.25
C GLY A 92 -21.80 6.09 -2.82
N PHE A 93 -21.42 6.04 -1.55
CA PHE A 93 -20.43 6.94 -0.97
C PHE A 93 -19.07 6.91 -1.71
N LEU A 94 -18.71 5.77 -2.28
CA LEU A 94 -17.44 5.56 -2.98
C LEU A 94 -17.49 5.88 -4.49
N ARG A 95 -18.61 6.42 -4.97
CA ARG A 95 -18.87 6.71 -6.40
C ARG A 95 -19.30 8.16 -6.64
N THR A 96 -19.06 9.03 -5.66
CA THR A 96 -19.15 10.47 -5.86
C THR A 96 -17.97 10.96 -6.72
N ASP A 97 -18.10 12.16 -7.29
CA ASP A 97 -17.02 12.80 -8.04
C ASP A 97 -15.76 12.95 -7.19
N THR A 98 -15.92 13.40 -5.93
CA THR A 98 -14.84 13.54 -4.96
C THR A 98 -14.16 12.21 -4.64
N SER A 99 -14.93 11.14 -4.37
CA SER A 99 -14.39 9.81 -4.06
C SER A 99 -13.64 9.24 -5.26
N LEU A 100 -14.20 9.34 -6.47
CA LEU A 100 -13.52 8.86 -7.69
C LEU A 100 -12.22 9.61 -7.94
N ILE A 101 -12.17 10.93 -7.76
CA ILE A 101 -10.94 11.72 -7.86
C ILE A 101 -9.88 11.24 -6.86
N GLN A 102 -10.28 11.00 -5.61
CA GLN A 102 -9.36 10.52 -4.57
C GLN A 102 -8.79 9.14 -4.89
N ILE A 103 -9.64 8.22 -5.36
CA ILE A 103 -9.22 6.88 -5.79
C ILE A 103 -8.23 6.99 -6.95
N MET A 104 -8.58 7.74 -8.00
CA MET A 104 -7.72 7.94 -9.16
C MET A 104 -6.37 8.56 -8.78
N GLY A 105 -6.38 9.49 -7.84
CA GLY A 105 -5.17 10.14 -7.32
C GLY A 105 -4.17 9.18 -6.67
N ARG A 106 -4.58 7.98 -6.23
CA ARG A 106 -3.67 7.00 -5.61
C ARG A 106 -2.65 6.43 -6.61
N VAL A 107 -2.99 6.39 -7.90
CA VAL A 107 -2.11 5.88 -8.96
C VAL A 107 -1.16 6.94 -9.49
N SER A 108 -1.36 8.22 -9.12
CA SER A 108 -0.58 9.36 -9.65
C SER A 108 0.91 9.35 -9.31
N ARG A 109 1.36 8.42 -8.47
CA ARG A 109 2.76 8.27 -8.06
C ARG A 109 3.56 7.33 -8.97
N ASN A 110 2.89 6.68 -9.91
CA ASN A 110 3.47 5.79 -10.90
C ASN A 110 3.34 6.40 -12.30
N VAL A 111 4.42 6.47 -13.07
CA VAL A 111 4.42 7.03 -14.43
C VAL A 111 3.57 6.22 -15.41
N GLU A 112 3.42 4.92 -15.17
CA GLU A 112 2.56 4.02 -15.94
C GLU A 112 1.13 3.94 -15.38
N GLY A 113 0.82 4.87 -14.47
CA GLY A 113 -0.41 4.90 -13.71
C GLY A 113 -1.66 5.02 -14.59
N GLU A 114 -2.52 4.01 -14.50
CA GLU A 114 -3.75 3.87 -15.25
C GLU A 114 -4.92 3.57 -14.31
N VAL A 115 -6.07 4.17 -14.61
CA VAL A 115 -7.31 3.90 -13.88
C VAL A 115 -8.40 3.51 -14.87
N ILE A 116 -9.05 2.37 -14.61
CA ILE A 116 -10.13 1.84 -15.43
C ILE A 116 -11.43 1.89 -14.64
N LEU A 117 -12.45 2.52 -15.20
CA LEU A 117 -13.80 2.58 -14.63
C LEU A 117 -14.70 1.59 -15.37
N TYR A 118 -15.01 0.45 -14.74
CA TYR A 118 -15.96 -0.51 -15.31
C TYR A 118 -17.38 -0.10 -14.93
N ALA A 119 -18.18 0.20 -15.95
CA ALA A 119 -19.52 0.76 -15.79
C ALA A 119 -20.41 0.36 -16.97
N GLU A 120 -21.71 0.19 -16.70
CA GLU A 120 -22.71 0.02 -17.76
C GLU A 120 -22.96 1.34 -18.51
N LYS A 121 -22.82 2.48 -17.82
CA LYS A 121 -23.04 3.82 -18.37
C LYS A 121 -22.16 4.86 -17.70
N THR A 122 -21.83 5.92 -18.44
CA THR A 122 -21.09 7.05 -17.87
C THR A 122 -22.02 7.97 -17.08
N THR A 123 -21.81 8.06 -15.77
CA THR A 123 -22.58 8.95 -14.87
C THR A 123 -21.97 10.35 -14.78
N ASP A 124 -22.73 11.33 -14.28
CA ASP A 124 -22.22 12.69 -14.11
C ASP A 124 -21.07 12.80 -13.09
N PRO A 125 -21.08 12.09 -11.94
CA PRO A 125 -19.92 11.99 -11.06
C PRO A 125 -18.66 11.51 -11.79
N MET A 126 -18.78 10.47 -12.62
CA MET A 126 -17.65 9.97 -13.43
C MET A 126 -17.15 11.04 -14.40
N LYS A 127 -18.06 11.71 -15.14
CA LYS A 127 -17.68 12.78 -16.09
C LYS A 127 -16.94 13.91 -15.38
N LYS A 128 -17.43 14.36 -14.23
CA LYS A 128 -16.78 15.41 -13.43
C LYS A 128 -15.40 14.98 -12.96
N ALA A 129 -15.29 13.76 -12.43
CA ALA A 129 -14.04 13.22 -11.94
C ALA A 129 -12.99 13.09 -13.05
N MET A 130 -13.36 12.51 -14.21
CA MET A 130 -12.47 12.38 -15.36
C MET A 130 -12.03 13.75 -15.90
N ARG A 131 -12.93 14.73 -16.01
CA ARG A 131 -12.59 16.09 -16.44
C ARG A 131 -11.58 16.76 -15.50
N GLU A 132 -11.75 16.62 -14.20
CA GLU A 132 -10.82 17.21 -13.23
C GLU A 132 -9.44 16.55 -13.26
N VAL A 133 -9.39 15.22 -13.42
CA VAL A 133 -8.12 14.49 -13.59
C VAL A 133 -7.42 14.92 -14.87
N GLU A 134 -8.14 15.01 -15.99
CA GLU A 134 -7.58 15.43 -17.27
C GLU A 134 -7.08 16.88 -17.23
N ARG A 135 -7.85 17.79 -16.62
CA ARG A 135 -7.44 19.18 -16.42
C ARG A 135 -6.13 19.26 -15.63
N ARG A 136 -5.97 18.47 -14.57
CA ARG A 136 -4.74 18.43 -13.76
C ARG A 136 -3.56 17.86 -14.55
N ARG A 137 -3.77 16.76 -15.28
CA ARG A 137 -2.74 16.14 -16.13
C ARG A 137 -2.22 17.13 -17.15
N ARG A 138 -3.10 17.82 -17.87
CA ARG A 138 -2.71 18.82 -18.88
C ARG A 138 -1.84 19.93 -18.30
N ILE A 139 -2.22 20.48 -17.15
CA ILE A 139 -1.42 21.53 -16.47
C ILE A 139 -0.03 20.99 -16.09
N GLN A 140 0.05 19.75 -15.60
CA GLN A 140 1.31 19.12 -15.24
C GLN A 140 2.19 18.84 -16.46
N GLU A 141 1.63 18.38 -17.56
CA GLU A 141 2.34 18.14 -18.82
C GLU A 141 2.88 19.43 -19.44
N GLU A 142 2.06 20.49 -19.47
CA GLU A 142 2.47 21.82 -19.93
C GLU A 142 3.61 22.38 -19.06
N PHE A 143 3.51 22.23 -17.75
CA PHE A 143 4.56 22.62 -16.81
C PHE A 143 5.85 21.81 -17.04
N ASN A 144 5.75 20.48 -17.16
CA ASN A 144 6.89 19.61 -17.37
C ASN A 144 7.61 19.93 -18.69
N LYS A 145 6.85 20.11 -19.77
CA LYS A 145 7.39 20.51 -21.09
C LYS A 145 8.10 21.86 -21.03
N LYS A 146 7.51 22.84 -20.33
CA LYS A 146 8.11 24.17 -20.17
C LYS A 146 9.44 24.14 -19.40
N HIS A 147 9.60 23.21 -18.45
CA HIS A 147 10.77 23.13 -17.57
C HIS A 147 11.71 21.96 -17.89
N GLY A 148 11.46 21.20 -18.97
CA GLY A 148 12.28 20.04 -19.33
C GLY A 148 12.25 18.90 -18.31
N ILE A 149 11.15 18.74 -17.56
CA ILE A 149 11.02 17.71 -16.53
C ILE A 149 10.51 16.41 -17.17
N THR A 150 11.25 15.32 -16.97
CA THR A 150 10.77 13.97 -17.32
C THR A 150 10.16 13.33 -16.07
N PRO A 151 8.88 12.92 -16.10
CA PRO A 151 8.25 12.24 -14.97
C PRO A 151 8.97 10.94 -14.63
N GLU A 152 9.22 10.72 -13.33
CA GLU A 152 9.78 9.46 -12.82
C GLU A 152 8.94 8.93 -11.66
N THR A 153 8.81 7.60 -11.57
CA THR A 153 8.08 6.96 -10.47
C THR A 153 8.86 7.13 -9.18
N ILE A 154 8.17 7.59 -8.13
CA ILE A 154 8.78 7.76 -6.81
C ILE A 154 9.20 6.38 -6.28
N LYS A 155 10.51 6.15 -6.14
CA LYS A 155 11.04 4.93 -5.51
C LYS A 155 11.02 5.08 -3.99
N LYS A 156 10.02 4.50 -3.33
CA LYS A 156 10.03 4.36 -1.86
C LYS A 156 10.71 3.06 -1.47
N LYS A 157 11.53 3.09 -0.43
CA LYS A 157 11.98 1.86 0.21
C LYS A 157 10.74 1.09 0.67
N VAL A 158 10.62 -0.15 0.25
CA VAL A 158 9.68 -1.09 0.89
C VAL A 158 10.28 -1.31 2.27
N TYR A 159 9.75 -0.61 3.27
CA TYR A 159 9.95 -1.03 4.65
C TYR A 159 9.31 -2.40 4.73
N SER A 160 10.14 -3.43 4.68
CA SER A 160 9.78 -4.73 5.22
C SER A 160 9.43 -4.47 6.68
N GLY A 161 8.14 -4.29 6.97
CA GLY A 161 7.64 -4.31 8.34
C GLY A 161 8.16 -5.60 8.96
N LEU A 162 8.98 -5.48 10.00
CA LEU A 162 9.77 -6.56 10.56
C LEU A 162 10.47 -7.36 9.44
N ALA A 163 11.40 -6.73 8.72
CA ALA A 163 12.64 -7.46 8.61
C ALA A 163 12.97 -7.79 10.06
N GLU A 164 13.06 -9.08 10.39
CA GLU A 164 14.19 -9.51 11.19
C GLU A 164 15.33 -8.57 10.79
N LYS A 165 15.57 -7.51 11.58
CA LYS A 165 16.93 -7.06 11.73
C LYS A 165 17.59 -8.40 12.01
N LYS A 166 18.49 -8.85 11.13
CA LYS A 166 19.55 -9.72 11.61
C LYS A 166 20.25 -8.84 12.64
N ILE A 167 19.66 -8.78 13.83
CA ILE A 167 20.17 -8.16 15.01
C ILE A 167 21.48 -8.89 15.09
N SER A 168 22.57 -8.16 14.87
CA SER A 168 23.89 -8.77 15.00
C SER A 168 23.91 -9.44 16.39
N LYS A 169 24.60 -10.58 16.56
CA LYS A 169 24.69 -11.23 17.90
C LYS A 169 25.03 -10.21 19.01
N LYS A 170 25.74 -9.15 18.64
CA LYS A 170 26.03 -7.96 19.43
C LYS A 170 24.79 -7.14 19.83
N GLU A 171 23.95 -6.73 18.89
CA GLU A 171 22.71 -5.98 19.19
C GLU A 171 21.72 -6.81 20.02
N GLU A 172 21.70 -8.15 19.87
CA GLU A 172 20.81 -9.04 20.63
C GLU A 172 21.26 -9.12 22.09
N LYS A 173 22.57 -9.18 22.29
CA LYS A 173 23.20 -9.13 23.61
C LYS A 173 22.97 -7.77 24.30
N ILE A 174 23.03 -6.67 23.56
CA ILE A 174 22.73 -5.33 24.09
C ILE A 174 21.26 -5.23 24.51
N LEU A 175 20.32 -5.82 23.74
CA LEU A 175 18.90 -5.80 24.07
C LEU A 175 18.61 -6.55 25.38
N LYS A 176 19.18 -7.75 25.55
CA LYS A 176 19.09 -8.52 26.80
C LYS A 176 19.66 -7.76 28.00
N LEU A 177 20.82 -7.13 27.83
CA LEU A 177 21.41 -6.31 28.90
C LEU A 177 20.55 -5.08 29.24
N LYS A 178 19.85 -4.48 28.27
CA LYS A 178 18.92 -3.37 28.55
C LYS A 178 17.69 -3.81 29.36
N GLU A 179 17.19 -5.02 29.13
CA GLU A 179 16.16 -5.62 29.97
C GLU A 179 16.67 -5.92 31.39
N GLU A 180 17.85 -6.52 31.51
CA GLU A 180 18.49 -6.77 32.82
C GLU A 180 18.75 -5.47 33.59
N LEU A 181 19.16 -4.40 32.89
CA LEU A 181 19.37 -3.07 33.47
C LEU A 181 18.06 -2.51 34.03
N LYS A 182 16.96 -2.66 33.29
CA LYS A 182 15.63 -2.21 33.71
C LYS A 182 15.19 -2.97 34.97
N ASN A 183 15.37 -4.28 35.01
CA ASN A 183 15.05 -5.09 36.19
C ASN A 183 15.92 -4.69 37.40
N ALA A 184 17.21 -4.42 37.20
CA ALA A 184 18.09 -3.93 38.27
C ALA A 184 17.62 -2.56 38.82
N PHE A 185 17.10 -1.67 37.98
CA PHE A 185 16.49 -0.43 38.43
C PHE A 185 15.17 -0.64 39.18
N GLU A 186 14.33 -1.58 38.73
CA GLU A 186 13.07 -1.94 39.42
C GLU A 186 13.35 -2.58 40.79
N GLU A 187 14.45 -3.33 40.93
CA GLU A 187 14.91 -3.96 42.17
C GLU A 187 15.75 -3.03 43.06
N LEU A 188 16.01 -1.78 42.63
CA LEU A 188 16.90 -0.80 43.29
C LEU A 188 18.34 -1.30 43.50
N ASP A 189 18.80 -2.25 42.69
CA ASP A 189 20.18 -2.76 42.70
C ASP A 189 21.08 -1.90 41.79
N PHE A 190 21.51 -0.76 42.34
CA PHE A 190 22.31 0.21 41.61
C PHE A 190 23.73 -0.28 41.28
N VAL A 191 24.29 -1.22 42.07
CA VAL A 191 25.62 -1.79 41.80
C VAL A 191 25.55 -2.62 40.53
N LYS A 192 24.56 -3.53 40.44
CA LYS A 192 24.30 -4.34 39.26
C LYS A 192 23.91 -3.49 38.05
N ALA A 193 23.14 -2.41 38.24
CA ALA A 193 22.80 -1.48 37.17
C ALA A 193 24.04 -0.81 36.55
N VAL A 194 25.02 -0.42 37.35
CA VAL A 194 26.29 0.17 36.87
C VAL A 194 27.09 -0.86 36.07
N GLU A 195 27.24 -2.09 36.57
CA GLU A 195 27.95 -3.16 35.86
C GLU A 195 27.32 -3.50 34.50
N ILE A 196 25.98 -3.57 34.44
CA ILE A 196 25.25 -3.85 33.20
C ILE A 196 25.43 -2.69 32.21
N ARG A 197 25.40 -1.45 32.70
CA ARG A 197 25.61 -0.25 31.87
C ARG A 197 27.02 -0.22 31.27
N GLU A 198 28.05 -0.58 32.02
CA GLU A 198 29.43 -0.68 31.51
C GLU A 198 29.54 -1.75 30.41
N LYS A 199 28.94 -2.92 30.62
CA LYS A 199 28.88 -4.00 29.61
C LYS A 199 28.19 -3.56 28.32
N ILE A 200 27.14 -2.74 28.40
CA ILE A 200 26.47 -2.15 27.24
C ILE A 200 27.41 -1.20 26.50
N ILE A 201 28.09 -0.29 27.22
CA ILE A 201 29.03 0.68 26.63
C ILE A 201 30.19 -0.02 25.92
N ASP A 202 30.77 -1.05 26.54
CA ASP A 202 31.87 -1.82 25.97
C ASP A 202 31.46 -2.59 24.71
N LEU A 203 30.24 -3.11 24.69
CA LEU A 203 29.67 -3.69 23.49
C LEU A 203 29.49 -2.59 22.44
N GLU A 204 28.86 -1.45 22.75
CA GLU A 204 28.63 -0.38 21.78
C GLU A 204 29.93 0.17 21.13
N ARG A 205 31.05 0.18 21.85
CA ARG A 205 32.36 0.65 21.36
C ARG A 205 33.12 -0.30 20.41
N LYS A 206 32.84 -1.60 20.42
CA LYS A 206 33.52 -2.62 19.58
C LYS A 206 32.93 -2.76 18.18
#